data_AF-W5QB77-F1
#
_entry.id   AF-W5QB77-F1
#
_cell.length_a   1.000
_cell.length_b   1.000
_cell.length_c   1.000
_cell.angle_alpha   90.00
_cell.angle_beta   90.00
_cell.angle_gamma   90.00
#
_symmetry.space_group_name_H-M   'P 1'
#
loop_
_entity.id
_entity.type
_entity.pdbx_description
1 polymer ?
#
loop_
_entity_poly.entity_id
_entity_poly.type
_entity_poly.pdbx_seq_one_letter_code
_entity_poly.pdbx_strand_id
1 'polypeptide(L)' 'ACPHRQYYWYDERGKKVKCTAPQYVDFVMSSVQKLVTDEDVFPTKYG' A
#
# COMPACT_ATOMS: atom_id res chain seq x y z
N ALA A 1 -22.37 -6.93 17.71
CA ALA A 1 -21.06 -7.34 17.17
C ALA A 1 -21.03 -6.99 15.69
N CYS A 2 -20.19 -6.03 15.26
CA CYS A 2 -20.11 -5.66 13.85
C CYS A 2 -19.59 -6.86 13.03
N PRO A 3 -20.26 -7.23 11.93
CA PRO A 3 -19.84 -8.35 11.11
C PRO A 3 -18.44 -8.06 10.56
N HIS A 4 -17.55 -9.05 10.66
CA HIS A 4 -16.13 -9.00 10.29
C HIS A 4 -15.91 -8.36 8.91
N ARG A 5 -15.67 -7.04 8.86
CA ARG A 5 -15.30 -6.33 7.63
C ARG A 5 -13.86 -6.68 7.31
N GLN A 6 -13.66 -7.71 6.48
CA GLN A 6 -12.35 -8.12 6.01
C GLN A 6 -11.89 -7.15 4.91
N TYR A 7 -10.75 -6.50 5.15
CA TYR A 7 -10.08 -5.68 4.15
C TYR A 7 -8.98 -6.48 3.48
N TYR A 8 -8.82 -6.31 2.17
CA TYR A 8 -7.84 -7.03 1.36
C TYR A 8 -6.84 -6.03 0.79
N TRP A 9 -5.56 -6.39 0.82
CA TRP A 9 -4.50 -5.68 0.13
C TRP A 9 -4.21 -6.38 -1.20
N TYR A 10 -3.80 -5.63 -2.22
CA TYR A 10 -3.27 -6.19 -3.46
C TYR A 10 -1.76 -6.05 -3.42
N ASP A 11 -1.09 -7.19 -3.42
CA ASP A 11 0.37 -7.25 -3.50
C ASP A 11 0.85 -6.74 -4.87
N GLU A 12 2.14 -6.39 -5.00
CA GLU A 12 2.75 -5.83 -6.23
C GLU A 12 2.56 -6.76 -7.46
N ARG A 13 2.24 -8.03 -7.22
CA ARG A 13 1.96 -9.07 -8.23
C ARG A 13 0.47 -9.25 -8.56
N GLY A 14 -0.40 -8.37 -8.04
CA GLY A 14 -1.86 -8.41 -8.25
C GLY A 14 -2.62 -9.43 -7.38
N LYS A 15 -1.95 -10.09 -6.42
CA LYS A 15 -2.57 -11.11 -5.55
C LYS A 15 -3.30 -10.46 -4.37
N LYS A 16 -4.55 -10.86 -4.12
CA LYS A 16 -5.27 -10.49 -2.90
C LYS A 16 -4.70 -11.17 -1.67
N VAL A 17 -4.30 -10.38 -0.68
CA VAL A 17 -3.82 -10.84 0.62
C VAL A 17 -4.79 -10.37 1.71
N LYS A 18 -5.12 -11.27 2.64
CA LYS A 18 -5.87 -10.95 3.85
C LYS A 18 -4.91 -10.31 4.84
N CYS A 19 -5.22 -9.10 5.30
CA CYS A 19 -4.38 -8.37 6.25
C CYS A 19 -5.21 -7.96 7.46
N THR A 20 -4.61 -7.97 8.64
CA THR A 20 -5.21 -7.33 9.82
C THR A 20 -5.17 -5.80 9.66
N ALA A 21 -5.98 -5.09 10.44
CA ALA A 21 -6.04 -3.62 10.39
C ALA A 21 -4.65 -2.93 10.49
N PRO A 22 -3.77 -3.26 11.47
CA PRO A 22 -2.44 -2.64 11.54
C PRO A 22 -1.55 -3.01 10.34
N GLN A 23 -1.56 -4.28 9.91
CA GLN A 23 -0.76 -4.72 8.75
C GLN A 23 -1.16 -4.00 7.47
N TYR A 24 -2.46 -3.74 7.26
CA TYR A 24 -2.92 -2.98 6.10
C TYR A 24 -2.33 -1.56 6.11
N VAL A 25 -2.35 -0.90 7.26
CA VAL A 25 -1.78 0.44 7.42
C VAL A 25 -0.28 0.41 7.15
N ASP A 26 0.46 -0.56 7.69
CA ASP A 26 1.90 -0.70 7.46
C ASP A 26 2.24 -0.90 5.98
N PHE A 27 1.44 -1.71 5.26
CA PHE A 27 1.58 -1.90 3.83
C PHE A 27 1.29 -0.62 3.04
N VAL A 28 0.23 0.12 3.39
CA VAL A 28 -0.07 1.43 2.78
C VAL A 28 1.12 2.37 2.96
N MET A 29 1.61 2.53 4.19
CA MET A 29 2.69 3.47 4.49
C MET A 29 3.96 3.11 3.70
N SER A 30 4.30 1.82 3.64
CA SER A 30 5.46 1.34 2.89
C SER A 30 5.31 1.56 1.38
N SER A 31 4.14 1.26 0.82
CA SER A 31 3.87 1.46 -0.61
C SER A 31 3.84 2.93 -1.00
N VAL A 32 3.25 3.80 -0.17
CA VAL A 32 3.26 5.25 -0.39
C VAL A 32 4.68 5.78 -0.35
N GLN A 33 5.50 5.37 0.60
CA GLN A 33 6.89 5.81 0.69
C GLN A 33 7.68 5.42 -0.57
N LYS A 34 7.56 4.16 -1.02
CA LYS A 34 8.20 3.71 -2.28
C LYS A 34 7.77 4.58 -3.46
N LEU A 35 6.46 4.83 -3.59
CA LEU A 35 5.90 5.63 -4.69
C LEU A 35 6.40 7.08 -4.66
N VAL A 36 6.42 7.71 -3.48
CA VAL A 36 6.86 9.10 -3.32
C VAL A 36 8.36 9.25 -3.62
N THR A 37 9.17 8.23 -3.36
CA THR A 37 10.60 8.21 -3.70
C THR A 37 10.89 7.73 -5.12
N ASP A 38 9.87 7.31 -5.86
CA ASP A 38 10.02 6.86 -7.23
C ASP A 38 10.14 8.08 -8.15
N GLU A 39 11.35 8.34 -8.65
CA GLU A 39 11.65 9.46 -9.53
C GLU A 39 11.03 9.34 -10.93
N ASP A 40 10.59 8.15 -11.35
CA ASP A 40 9.88 7.95 -12.62
C ASP A 40 8.42 8.40 -12.49
N VAL A 41 7.82 8.17 -11.31
CA VAL A 41 6.45 8.59 -10.99
C VAL A 41 6.39 10.04 -10.49
N PHE A 42 7.31 10.42 -9.61
CA PHE A 42 7.45 11.75 -9.02
C PHE A 42 8.89 12.24 -9.26
N PRO A 43 9.19 12.75 -10.47
CA PRO A 43 10.50 13.32 -10.75
C PRO A 43 10.75 14.52 -9.84
N THR A 44 11.59 14.35 -8.82
CA THR A 44 12.03 15.45 -7.95
C THR A 44 13.20 16.20 -8.57
N LYS A 45 13.83 15.61 -9.59
CA LYS A 45 14.76 16.31 -10.48
C LYS A 45 13.99 17.29 -11.36
N TYR A 46 13.85 18.51 -10.86
CA TYR A 46 13.62 19.68 -11.70
C TYR A 46 14.60 19.67 -12.88
N GLY A 47 14.07 19.86 -14.09
CA GLY A 47 14.84 20.38 -15.21
C GLY A 47 15.20 21.84 -15.01
#